data_AF-A0A2M4AWT6-F1
#
_entry.id   AF-A0A2M4AWT6-F1
#
_cell.length_a   1.000
_cell.length_b   1.000
_cell.length_c   1.000
_cell.angle_alpha   90.00
_cell.angle_beta   90.00
_cell.angle_gamma   90.00
#
_symmetry.space_group_name_H-M   'P 1'
#
loop_
_entity.id
_entity.type
_entity.pdbx_description
1 polymer ?
#
loop_
_entity_poly.entity_id
_entity_poly.type
_entity_poly.pdbx_seq_one_letter_code
_entity_poly.pdbx_strand_id
1 'polypeptide(L)'
;MENEEEITAENAAEIAAAAETNDDPYHNQEYLQRKLYFLLEHLKKMHANLPEQYQMRISFELLAGLANTLLNDTIFEIVKGLMEIQHVTETHLMQVREKVENDHQLEIKQWESKIQDPEELSHIVALMKIKHGKNMKETDMKLVLHLDQKVKDQQSTLEKAGVPGFYTTDNPKEIKIQMYLLDFILRLSRLKFEPNSR
;
A
#
# COMPACT_ATOMS: atom_id res chain seq x y z
N MET A 1 46.17 -10.08 55.50
CA MET A 1 45.79 -8.83 56.19
C MET A 1 45.88 -7.74 55.14
N GLU A 2 45.05 -7.85 54.10
CA GLU A 2 43.64 -7.42 54.03
C GLU A 2 43.57 -5.89 53.92
N ASN A 3 43.55 -5.44 52.66
CA ASN A 3 43.10 -4.11 52.29
C ASN A 3 41.57 -4.19 52.19
N GLU A 4 40.88 -3.53 53.10
CA GLU A 4 39.43 -3.29 53.02
C GLU A 4 39.21 -2.06 52.13
N GLU A 5 38.74 -2.30 50.90
CA GLU A 5 38.30 -1.23 49.99
C GLU A 5 36.98 -0.62 50.48
N GLU A 6 37.02 0.69 50.66
CA GLU A 6 35.96 1.58 51.09
C GLU A 6 34.85 1.64 50.02
N ILE A 7 33.69 1.05 50.31
CA ILE A 7 32.51 1.11 49.45
C ILE A 7 31.85 2.48 49.61
N THR A 8 32.16 3.42 48.70
CA THR A 8 31.50 4.72 48.63
C THR A 8 30.09 4.59 48.05
N ALA A 9 29.16 5.39 48.56
CA ALA A 9 27.74 5.44 48.14
C ALA A 9 27.54 5.80 46.66
N GLU A 10 28.57 6.32 45.99
CA GLU A 10 28.60 6.63 44.57
C GLU A 10 28.67 5.35 43.71
N ASN A 11 29.43 4.34 44.13
CA ASN A 11 29.48 3.04 43.48
C ASN A 11 28.16 2.26 43.65
N ALA A 12 27.42 2.47 44.73
CA ALA A 12 26.12 1.85 44.93
C ALA A 12 25.05 2.38 43.96
N ALA A 13 25.14 3.67 43.58
CA ALA A 13 24.25 4.28 42.60
C ALA A 13 24.59 3.85 41.16
N GLU A 14 25.86 3.65 40.84
CA GLU A 14 26.30 3.17 39.53
C GLU A 14 25.99 1.68 39.32
N ILE A 15 26.06 0.86 40.38
CA ILE A 15 25.61 -0.55 40.37
C ILE A 15 24.07 -0.65 40.29
N ALA A 16 23.34 0.30 40.90
CA ALA A 16 21.88 0.36 40.78
C ALA A 16 21.40 0.83 39.40
N ALA A 17 22.12 1.77 38.76
CA ALA A 17 21.82 2.22 37.40
C ALA A 17 22.16 1.15 36.33
N ALA A 18 23.15 0.30 36.59
CA ALA A 18 23.46 -0.85 35.75
C ALA A 18 22.46 -2.02 35.88
N ALA A 19 21.57 -2.00 36.89
CA ALA A 19 20.55 -3.02 37.10
C ALA A 19 19.24 -2.79 36.32
N GLU A 20 19.10 -1.66 35.61
CA GLU A 20 17.94 -1.38 34.75
C GLU A 20 18.14 -1.80 33.28
N THR A 21 19.13 -2.64 32.98
CA THR A 21 19.08 -3.46 31.76
C THR A 21 18.18 -4.67 32.01
N ASN A 22 16.89 -4.43 32.19
CA ASN A 22 15.86 -5.47 32.18
C ASN A 22 15.70 -5.97 30.73
N ASP A 23 16.69 -6.72 30.25
CA ASP A 23 16.55 -7.58 29.07
C ASP A 23 15.88 -8.90 29.53
N ASP A 24 14.71 -8.77 30.16
CA ASP A 24 13.88 -9.91 30.53
C ASP A 24 13.23 -10.45 29.24
N PRO A 25 13.63 -11.63 28.74
CA PRO A 25 13.08 -12.19 27.52
C PRO A 25 11.56 -12.41 27.62
N TYR A 26 11.01 -12.52 28.83
CA TYR A 26 9.58 -12.65 29.05
C TYR A 26 8.82 -11.33 28.82
N HIS A 27 9.43 -10.17 29.07
CA HIS A 27 8.81 -8.87 28.81
C HIS A 27 8.60 -8.64 27.31
N ASN A 28 9.59 -9.03 26.50
CA ASN A 28 9.50 -8.97 25.05
C ASN A 28 8.45 -9.95 24.50
N GLN A 29 8.37 -11.17 25.05
CA GLN A 29 7.37 -12.16 24.64
C GLN A 29 5.94 -11.73 25.01
N GLU A 30 5.73 -11.20 26.21
CA GLU A 30 4.43 -10.69 26.65
C GLU A 30 3.99 -9.48 25.82
N TYR A 31 4.92 -8.57 25.52
CA TYR A 31 4.68 -7.43 24.63
C TYR A 31 4.23 -7.88 23.24
N LEU A 32 4.93 -8.84 22.62
CA LEU A 32 4.59 -9.38 21.31
C LEU A 32 3.22 -10.07 21.32
N GLN A 33 2.90 -10.82 22.37
CA GLN A 33 1.58 -11.44 22.53
C GLN A 33 0.48 -10.39 22.64
N ARG A 34 0.65 -9.35 23.46
CA ARG A 34 -0.32 -8.26 23.57
C ARG A 34 -0.52 -7.53 22.24
N LYS A 35 0.58 -7.24 21.51
CA LYS A 35 0.52 -6.65 20.16
C LYS A 35 -0.24 -7.57 19.19
N LEU A 36 0.02 -8.87 19.22
CA LEU A 36 -0.66 -9.85 18.37
C LEU A 36 -2.18 -9.88 18.64
N TYR A 37 -2.59 -9.94 19.91
CA TYR A 37 -4.01 -9.91 20.29
C TYR A 37 -4.67 -8.61 19.84
N PHE A 38 -4.00 -7.47 20.05
CA PHE A 38 -4.47 -6.18 19.59
C PHE A 38 -4.71 -6.15 18.07
N LEU A 39 -3.72 -6.58 17.28
CA LEU A 39 -3.84 -6.63 15.81
C LEU A 39 -4.97 -7.57 15.37
N LEU A 40 -5.03 -8.77 15.95
CA LEU A 40 -6.04 -9.77 15.61
C LEU A 40 -7.47 -9.31 15.94
N GLU A 41 -7.66 -8.64 17.06
CA GLU A 41 -8.97 -8.08 17.44
C GLU A 41 -9.45 -7.03 16.42
N HIS A 42 -8.55 -6.13 16.00
CA HIS A 42 -8.86 -5.13 14.99
C HIS A 42 -9.14 -5.76 13.62
N LEU A 43 -8.35 -6.77 13.21
CA LEU A 43 -8.59 -7.53 11.98
C LEU A 43 -9.96 -8.21 11.98
N LYS A 44 -10.36 -8.84 13.10
CA LYS A 44 -11.69 -9.45 13.23
C LYS A 44 -12.81 -8.42 13.09
N LYS A 45 -12.67 -7.25 13.73
CA LYS A 45 -13.65 -6.16 13.61
C LYS A 45 -13.75 -5.66 12.16
N MET A 46 -12.61 -5.51 11.46
CA MET A 46 -12.60 -5.09 10.06
C MET A 46 -13.21 -6.15 9.13
N HIS A 47 -12.91 -7.44 9.35
CA HIS A 47 -13.50 -8.56 8.62
C HIS A 47 -15.03 -8.63 8.79
N ALA A 48 -15.53 -8.44 10.00
CA ALA A 48 -16.97 -8.44 10.28
C ALA A 48 -17.75 -7.34 9.55
N ASN A 49 -17.08 -6.27 9.10
CA ASN A 49 -17.70 -5.19 8.33
C ASN A 49 -17.70 -5.43 6.81
N LEU A 50 -17.08 -6.52 6.33
CA LEU A 50 -17.09 -6.87 4.91
C LEU A 50 -18.42 -7.48 4.46
N PRO A 51 -18.77 -7.39 3.16
CA PRO A 51 -19.86 -8.18 2.61
C PRO A 51 -19.62 -9.70 2.76
N GLU A 52 -20.69 -10.45 3.04
CA GLU A 52 -20.65 -11.90 3.36
C GLU A 52 -19.88 -12.74 2.33
N GLN A 53 -20.03 -12.42 1.04
CA GLN A 53 -19.33 -13.10 -0.05
C GLN A 53 -17.80 -13.02 0.03
N TYR A 54 -17.25 -11.99 0.68
CA TYR A 54 -15.81 -11.83 0.90
C TYR A 54 -15.38 -12.35 2.28
N GLN A 55 -16.26 -12.25 3.28
CA GLN A 55 -16.00 -12.81 4.61
C GLN A 55 -15.72 -14.31 4.57
N MET A 56 -16.55 -15.07 3.84
CA MET A 56 -16.39 -16.52 3.68
C MET A 56 -15.07 -16.93 3.01
N ARG A 57 -14.42 -16.01 2.30
CA ARG A 57 -13.16 -16.25 1.59
C ARG A 57 -11.92 -15.93 2.43
N ILE A 58 -12.10 -15.22 3.53
CA ILE A 58 -11.02 -14.84 4.46
C ILE A 58 -11.17 -15.72 5.70
N SER A 59 -10.31 -16.73 5.83
CA SER A 59 -10.31 -17.63 6.97
C SER A 59 -9.72 -16.97 8.21
N PHE A 60 -10.05 -17.51 9.39
CA PHE A 60 -9.43 -17.06 10.64
C PHE A 60 -7.90 -17.33 10.65
N GLU A 61 -7.45 -18.43 10.07
CA GLU A 61 -6.03 -18.76 9.90
C GLU A 61 -5.30 -17.67 9.10
N LEU A 62 -5.92 -17.18 8.02
CA LEU A 62 -5.36 -16.09 7.22
C LEU A 62 -5.21 -14.80 8.04
N LEU A 63 -6.23 -14.43 8.83
CA LEU A 63 -6.16 -13.25 9.71
C LEU A 63 -5.09 -13.40 10.79
N ALA A 64 -4.94 -14.59 11.38
CA ALA A 64 -3.89 -14.86 12.36
C ALA A 64 -2.49 -14.81 11.72
N GLY A 65 -2.32 -15.38 10.52
CA GLY A 65 -1.08 -15.27 9.75
C GLY A 65 -0.73 -13.82 9.46
N LEU A 66 -1.71 -13.03 9.01
CA LEU A 66 -1.52 -11.60 8.74
C LEU A 66 -1.15 -10.83 10.01
N ALA A 67 -1.82 -11.07 11.14
CA ALA A 67 -1.47 -10.43 12.40
C ALA A 67 -0.01 -10.71 12.82
N ASN A 68 0.46 -11.94 12.61
CA ASN A 68 1.84 -12.32 12.90
C ASN A 68 2.85 -11.59 11.99
N THR A 69 2.60 -11.48 10.69
CA THR A 69 3.52 -10.76 9.79
C THR A 69 3.57 -9.27 10.07
N LEU A 70 2.47 -8.70 10.55
CA LEU A 70 2.36 -7.30 10.96
C LEU A 70 2.95 -7.00 12.34
N LEU A 71 3.46 -8.00 13.09
CA LEU A 71 4.25 -7.73 14.29
C LEU A 71 5.53 -6.96 13.95
N ASN A 72 6.10 -7.24 12.78
CA ASN A 72 7.22 -6.49 12.22
C ASN A 72 6.71 -5.31 11.40
N ASP A 73 7.07 -4.10 11.82
CA ASP A 73 6.59 -2.87 11.20
C ASP A 73 7.12 -2.66 9.76
N THR A 74 8.09 -3.46 9.32
CA THR A 74 8.63 -3.44 7.95
C THR A 74 7.54 -3.67 6.91
N ILE A 75 6.55 -4.52 7.19
CA ILE A 75 5.44 -4.78 6.26
C ILE A 75 4.58 -3.51 6.05
N PHE A 76 4.38 -2.71 7.10
CA PHE A 76 3.68 -1.44 6.97
C PHE A 76 4.45 -0.47 6.08
N GLU A 77 5.78 -0.40 6.23
CA GLU A 77 6.63 0.47 5.41
C GLU A 77 6.67 0.03 3.94
N ILE A 78 6.72 -1.29 3.67
CA ILE A 78 6.62 -1.82 2.30
C ILE A 78 5.29 -1.38 1.67
N VAL A 79 4.18 -1.57 2.38
CA VAL A 79 2.84 -1.25 1.85
C VAL A 79 2.68 0.27 1.63
N LYS A 80 3.23 1.11 2.51
CA LYS A 80 3.28 2.57 2.30
C LYS A 80 4.09 2.95 1.06
N GLY A 81 5.29 2.37 0.89
CA GLY A 81 6.11 2.59 -0.29
C GLY A 81 5.42 2.17 -1.59
N LEU A 82 4.70 1.03 -1.58
CA LEU A 82 3.91 0.59 -2.74
C LEU A 82 2.77 1.55 -3.08
N MET A 83 2.10 2.15 -2.08
CA MET A 83 1.08 3.18 -2.30
C MET A 83 1.67 4.46 -2.91
N GLU A 84 2.83 4.90 -2.43
CA GLU A 84 3.50 6.10 -2.97
C GLU A 84 3.90 5.88 -4.43
N ILE A 85 4.51 4.72 -4.73
CA ILE A 85 4.85 4.32 -6.11
C ILE A 85 3.60 4.28 -6.99
N GLN A 86 2.48 3.73 -6.48
CA GLN A 86 1.21 3.71 -7.20
C GLN A 86 0.73 5.13 -7.50
N HIS A 87 0.71 6.02 -6.51
CA HIS A 87 0.24 7.38 -6.67
C HIS A 87 1.04 8.18 -7.71
N VAL A 88 2.38 8.08 -7.64
CA VAL A 88 3.27 8.71 -8.64
C VAL A 88 3.02 8.12 -10.03
N THR A 89 2.82 6.81 -10.14
CA THR A 89 2.55 6.14 -11.42
C THR A 89 1.22 6.59 -12.00
N GLU A 90 0.15 6.59 -11.21
CA GLU A 90 -1.19 7.03 -11.65
C GLU A 90 -1.18 8.49 -12.09
N THR A 91 -0.50 9.36 -11.34
CA THR A 91 -0.32 10.78 -11.70
C THR A 91 0.39 10.90 -13.04
N HIS A 92 1.47 10.14 -13.25
CA HIS A 92 2.18 10.15 -14.52
C HIS A 92 1.32 9.66 -15.69
N LEU A 93 0.56 8.57 -15.52
CA LEU A 93 -0.32 8.05 -16.58
C LEU A 93 -1.45 9.01 -16.91
N MET A 94 -1.98 9.72 -15.92
CA MET A 94 -2.96 10.79 -16.14
C MET A 94 -2.36 11.93 -16.96
N GLN A 95 -1.14 12.37 -16.64
CA GLN A 95 -0.42 13.40 -17.40
C GLN A 95 -0.16 12.97 -18.85
N VAL A 96 0.16 11.69 -19.07
CA VAL A 96 0.32 11.14 -20.43
C VAL A 96 -0.98 11.25 -21.22
N ARG A 97 -2.11 10.88 -20.62
CA ARG A 97 -3.42 10.99 -21.26
C ARG A 97 -3.79 12.45 -21.54
N GLU A 98 -3.58 13.33 -20.58
CA GLU A 98 -3.83 14.77 -20.71
C GLU A 98 -3.00 15.40 -21.83
N LYS A 99 -1.73 15.01 -21.97
CA LYS A 99 -0.87 15.47 -23.06
C LYS A 99 -1.46 15.12 -24.43
N VAL A 100 -1.93 13.89 -24.62
CA VAL A 100 -2.55 13.46 -25.88
C VAL A 100 -3.80 14.28 -26.19
N GLU A 101 -4.63 14.55 -25.18
CA GLU A 101 -5.81 15.40 -25.32
C GLU A 101 -5.44 16.84 -25.72
N ASN A 102 -4.43 17.42 -25.08
CA ASN A 102 -3.93 18.76 -25.39
C ASN A 102 -3.36 18.84 -26.82
N ASP A 103 -2.60 17.82 -27.24
CA ASP A 103 -2.05 17.73 -28.59
C ASP A 103 -3.17 17.66 -29.64
N HIS A 104 -4.24 16.90 -29.39
CA HIS A 104 -5.42 16.84 -30.27
C HIS A 104 -6.13 18.20 -30.38
N GLN A 105 -6.32 18.89 -29.25
CA GLN A 105 -6.94 20.23 -29.23
C GLN A 105 -6.10 21.27 -29.96
N LEU A 106 -4.78 21.20 -29.82
CA LEU A 106 -3.86 22.09 -30.53
C LEU A 106 -3.89 21.82 -32.04
N GLU A 107 -3.90 20.55 -32.47
CA GLU A 107 -3.99 20.17 -33.88
C GLU A 107 -5.28 20.75 -34.49
N ILE A 108 -6.43 20.62 -33.82
CA ILE A 108 -7.70 21.21 -34.31
C ILE A 108 -7.60 22.73 -34.48
N LYS A 109 -7.13 23.44 -33.45
CA LYS A 109 -6.96 24.91 -33.51
C LYS A 109 -6.02 25.36 -34.63
N GLN A 110 -4.96 24.59 -34.89
CA GLN A 110 -4.04 24.89 -35.99
C GLN A 110 -4.74 24.79 -37.35
N TRP A 111 -5.60 23.79 -37.56
CA TRP A 111 -6.36 23.66 -38.80
C TRP A 111 -7.44 24.72 -38.95
N GLU A 112 -8.14 25.06 -37.86
CA GLU A 112 -9.08 26.19 -37.82
C GLU A 112 -8.41 27.52 -38.22
N SER A 113 -7.14 27.72 -37.87
CA SER A 113 -6.40 28.92 -38.28
C SER A 113 -5.91 28.93 -39.73
N LYS A 114 -5.79 27.75 -40.36
CA LYS A 114 -5.20 27.59 -41.70
C LYS A 114 -6.24 27.56 -42.82
N ILE A 115 -7.43 27.02 -42.55
CA ILE A 115 -8.48 26.84 -43.55
C ILE A 115 -9.52 27.95 -43.39
N GLN A 116 -9.72 28.73 -44.44
CA GLN A 116 -10.74 29.80 -44.47
C GLN A 116 -12.10 29.32 -44.95
N ASP A 117 -12.15 28.21 -45.72
CA ASP A 117 -13.40 27.64 -46.22
C ASP A 117 -14.12 26.82 -45.12
N PRO A 118 -15.36 27.18 -44.74
CA PRO A 118 -16.09 26.49 -43.69
C PRO A 118 -16.42 25.03 -44.01
N GLU A 119 -16.65 24.70 -45.28
CA GLU A 119 -17.06 23.35 -45.69
C GLU A 119 -15.85 22.38 -45.67
N GLU A 120 -14.71 22.81 -46.23
CA GLU A 120 -13.44 22.09 -46.14
C GLU A 120 -12.97 21.89 -44.69
N LEU A 121 -13.06 22.93 -43.85
CA LEU A 121 -12.70 22.86 -42.44
C LEU A 121 -13.56 21.83 -41.68
N SER A 122 -14.87 21.82 -41.93
CA SER A 122 -15.80 20.88 -41.30
C SER A 122 -15.43 19.42 -41.62
N HIS A 123 -15.12 19.13 -42.89
CA HIS A 123 -14.74 17.79 -43.32
C HIS A 123 -13.42 17.34 -42.68
N ILE A 124 -12.41 18.22 -42.66
CA ILE A 124 -11.09 17.92 -42.08
C ILE A 124 -11.18 17.72 -40.57
N VAL A 125 -11.93 18.56 -39.85
CA VAL A 125 -12.16 18.39 -38.41
C VAL A 125 -12.91 17.10 -38.10
N ALA A 126 -13.88 16.70 -38.93
CA ALA A 126 -14.57 15.42 -38.78
C ALA A 126 -13.60 14.23 -38.92
N LEU A 127 -12.74 14.24 -39.95
CA LEU A 127 -11.71 13.21 -40.14
C LEU A 127 -10.70 13.18 -38.98
N MET A 128 -10.27 14.35 -38.49
CA MET A 128 -9.39 14.45 -37.34
C MET A 128 -10.00 13.86 -36.07
N LYS A 129 -11.27 14.16 -35.76
CA LYS A 129 -11.95 13.60 -34.60
C LYS A 129 -11.98 12.07 -34.63
N ILE A 130 -12.14 11.47 -35.82
CA ILE A 130 -12.07 10.00 -35.98
C ILE A 130 -10.65 9.50 -35.68
N LYS A 131 -9.62 10.14 -36.24
CA LYS A 131 -8.21 9.82 -36.01
C LYS A 131 -7.83 9.95 -34.53
N HIS A 132 -8.17 11.08 -33.90
CA HIS A 132 -7.94 11.37 -32.48
C HIS A 132 -8.66 10.36 -31.59
N GLY A 133 -9.91 10.02 -31.91
CA GLY A 133 -10.66 9.00 -31.18
C GLY A 133 -10.00 7.62 -31.22
N LYS A 134 -9.42 7.22 -32.36
CA LYS A 134 -8.66 5.97 -32.47
C LYS A 134 -7.35 6.04 -31.67
N ASN A 135 -6.60 7.13 -31.81
CA ASN A 135 -5.36 7.34 -31.07
C ASN A 135 -5.58 7.34 -29.54
N MET A 136 -6.62 8.02 -29.07
CA MET A 136 -6.97 8.05 -27.65
C MET A 136 -7.30 6.66 -27.12
N LYS A 137 -8.06 5.86 -27.86
CA LYS A 137 -8.35 4.45 -27.48
C LYS A 137 -7.09 3.61 -27.40
N GLU A 138 -6.16 3.75 -28.36
CA GLU A 138 -4.88 3.05 -28.34
C GLU A 138 -4.01 3.49 -27.15
N THR A 139 -4.05 4.77 -26.80
CA THR A 139 -3.37 5.32 -25.62
C THR A 139 -3.98 4.75 -24.34
N ASP A 140 -5.30 4.86 -24.16
CA ASP A 140 -6.02 4.36 -22.99
C ASP A 140 -5.77 2.84 -22.78
N MET A 141 -5.75 2.05 -23.86
CA MET A 141 -5.40 0.62 -23.79
C MET A 141 -3.99 0.39 -23.22
N LYS A 142 -2.99 1.16 -23.69
CA LYS A 142 -1.61 1.05 -23.18
C LYS A 142 -1.53 1.47 -21.70
N LEU A 143 -2.28 2.49 -21.29
CA LEU A 143 -2.32 2.94 -19.90
C LEU A 143 -2.90 1.86 -18.99
N VAL A 144 -4.00 1.21 -19.38
CA VAL A 144 -4.60 0.09 -18.63
C VAL A 144 -3.62 -1.07 -18.51
N LEU A 145 -2.94 -1.47 -19.59
CA LEU A 145 -1.94 -2.53 -19.54
C LEU A 145 -0.79 -2.22 -18.57
N HIS A 146 -0.39 -0.95 -18.47
CA HIS A 146 0.62 -0.54 -17.51
C HIS A 146 0.12 -0.60 -16.06
N LEU A 147 -1.14 -0.23 -15.81
CA LEU A 147 -1.79 -0.40 -14.50
C LEU A 147 -1.88 -1.87 -14.10
N ASP A 148 -2.30 -2.74 -15.02
CA ASP A 148 -2.38 -4.19 -14.77
C ASP A 148 -1.01 -4.77 -14.40
N GLN A 149 0.05 -4.34 -15.09
CA GLN A 149 1.41 -4.75 -14.75
C GLN A 149 1.81 -4.26 -13.35
N LYS A 150 1.42 -3.05 -12.94
CA LYS A 150 1.70 -2.55 -11.58
C LYS A 150 0.98 -3.35 -10.51
N VAL A 151 -0.25 -3.78 -10.75
CA VAL A 151 -0.97 -4.67 -9.82
C VAL A 151 -0.19 -5.99 -9.65
N LYS A 152 0.30 -6.58 -10.74
CA LYS A 152 1.12 -7.81 -10.69
C LYS A 152 2.42 -7.61 -9.92
N ASP A 153 3.10 -6.49 -10.16
CA ASP A 153 4.34 -6.15 -9.46
C ASP A 153 4.09 -6.03 -7.94
N GLN A 154 3.03 -5.31 -7.54
CA GLN A 154 2.64 -5.17 -6.13
C GLN A 154 2.29 -6.51 -5.48
N GLN A 155 1.49 -7.36 -6.16
CA GLN A 155 1.18 -8.72 -5.71
C GLN A 155 2.46 -9.53 -5.48
N SER A 156 3.38 -9.52 -6.45
CA SER A 156 4.65 -10.24 -6.37
C SER A 156 5.53 -9.74 -5.23
N THR A 157 5.59 -8.43 -5.00
CA THR A 157 6.35 -7.85 -3.89
C THR A 157 5.80 -8.28 -2.54
N LEU A 158 4.46 -8.25 -2.36
CA LEU A 158 3.83 -8.67 -1.11
C LEU A 158 3.93 -10.18 -0.87
N GLU A 159 3.81 -10.99 -1.92
CA GLU A 159 4.04 -12.43 -1.89
C GLU A 159 5.49 -12.75 -1.47
N LYS A 160 6.49 -12.08 -2.06
CA LYS A 160 7.91 -12.25 -1.70
C LYS A 160 8.24 -11.73 -0.29
N ALA A 161 7.53 -10.72 0.19
CA ALA A 161 7.63 -10.24 1.57
C ALA A 161 6.95 -11.20 2.57
N GLY A 162 6.33 -12.28 2.10
CA GLY A 162 5.69 -13.30 2.93
C GLY A 162 4.35 -12.86 3.50
N VAL A 163 3.69 -11.86 2.93
CA VAL A 163 2.40 -11.38 3.43
C VAL A 163 1.30 -12.37 3.05
N PRO A 164 0.59 -12.97 4.02
CA PRO A 164 -0.43 -13.98 3.74
C PRO A 164 -1.58 -13.44 2.91
N GLY A 165 -2.09 -14.25 1.99
CA GLY A 165 -3.21 -13.91 1.11
C GLY A 165 -2.82 -13.16 -0.17
N PHE A 166 -1.55 -12.77 -0.30
CA PHE A 166 -1.01 -12.16 -1.52
C PHE A 166 -0.29 -13.20 -2.37
N TYR A 167 -0.70 -13.25 -3.63
CA TYR A 167 -0.11 -14.07 -4.69
C TYR A 167 -0.50 -13.45 -6.03
N THR A 168 0.30 -13.70 -7.06
CA THR A 168 0.01 -13.17 -8.40
C THR A 168 -1.26 -13.79 -8.97
N THR A 169 -2.26 -12.98 -9.33
CA THR A 169 -3.55 -13.47 -9.86
C THR A 169 -4.26 -12.42 -10.72
N ASP A 170 -4.86 -12.90 -11.81
CA ASP A 170 -5.72 -12.11 -12.71
C ASP A 170 -7.22 -12.29 -12.40
N ASN A 171 -7.57 -13.10 -11.38
CA ASN A 171 -8.97 -13.32 -11.01
C ASN A 171 -9.53 -12.09 -10.26
N PRO A 172 -10.57 -11.42 -10.79
CA PRO A 172 -11.10 -10.18 -10.20
C PRO A 172 -11.66 -10.38 -8.79
N LYS A 173 -12.13 -11.59 -8.43
CA LYS A 173 -12.60 -11.87 -7.08
C LYS A 173 -11.45 -11.95 -6.09
N GLU A 174 -10.34 -12.57 -6.47
CA GLU A 174 -9.13 -12.67 -5.63
C GLU A 174 -8.47 -11.31 -5.47
N ILE A 175 -8.36 -10.52 -6.56
CA ILE A 175 -7.85 -9.15 -6.51
C ILE A 175 -8.66 -8.32 -5.51
N LYS A 176 -10.00 -8.41 -5.54
CA LYS A 176 -10.85 -7.71 -4.55
C LYS A 176 -10.57 -8.16 -3.11
N ILE A 177 -10.32 -9.44 -2.87
CA ILE A 177 -9.95 -9.93 -1.52
C ILE A 177 -8.61 -9.33 -1.09
N GLN A 178 -7.60 -9.36 -1.97
CA GLN A 178 -6.29 -8.77 -1.71
C GLN A 178 -6.38 -7.25 -1.44
N MET A 179 -7.28 -6.54 -2.13
CA MET A 179 -7.57 -5.12 -1.86
C MET A 179 -8.13 -4.89 -0.45
N TYR A 180 -9.04 -5.76 0.03
CA TYR A 180 -9.52 -5.67 1.42
C TYR A 180 -8.41 -5.95 2.44
N LEU A 181 -7.54 -6.93 2.17
CA LEU A 181 -6.39 -7.21 3.04
C LEU A 181 -5.41 -6.02 3.07
N LEU A 182 -5.15 -5.39 1.92
CA LEU A 182 -4.36 -4.16 1.83
C LEU A 182 -4.98 -3.03 2.66
N ASP A 183 -6.29 -2.80 2.53
CA ASP A 183 -7.00 -1.81 3.34
C ASP A 183 -6.89 -2.09 4.85
N PHE A 184 -6.95 -3.36 5.26
CA PHE A 184 -6.74 -3.74 6.66
C PHE A 184 -5.35 -3.37 7.15
N ILE A 185 -4.30 -3.73 6.41
CA ILE A 185 -2.92 -3.40 6.74
C ILE A 185 -2.75 -1.88 6.86
N LEU A 186 -3.29 -1.13 5.92
CA LEU A 186 -3.21 0.34 5.91
C LEU A 186 -3.92 0.97 7.10
N ARG A 187 -5.10 0.48 7.47
CA ARG A 187 -5.82 0.98 8.65
C ARG A 187 -5.08 0.66 9.95
N LEU A 188 -4.56 -0.56 10.06
CA LEU A 188 -3.75 -0.97 11.22
C LEU A 188 -2.49 -0.12 11.36
N SER A 189 -1.85 0.28 10.26
CA SER A 189 -0.66 1.14 10.29
C SER A 189 -0.89 2.53 10.92
N ARG A 190 -2.16 2.95 11.02
CA ARG A 190 -2.57 4.23 11.63
C ARG A 190 -2.92 4.09 13.10
N LEU A 191 -3.10 2.86 13.59
CA LEU A 191 -3.41 2.60 14.99
C LEU A 191 -2.13 2.59 15.81
N LYS A 192 -2.17 3.24 16.96
CA LYS A 192 -1.07 3.19 17.93
C LYS A 192 -1.34 2.06 18.90
N PHE A 193 -0.38 1.14 19.02
CA PHE A 193 -0.41 0.13 20.06
C PHE A 193 0.20 0.72 21.34
N GLU A 194 -0.62 0.85 22.37
CA GLU A 194 -0.21 1.35 23.68
C GLU A 194 -0.18 0.17 24.67
N PRO A 195 1.01 -0.40 24.98
CA PRO A 195 1.13 -1.64 25.75
C PRO A 195 0.64 -1.56 27.21
N ASN A 196 0.39 -0.34 27.70
CA ASN A 196 0.04 -0.03 29.09
C ASN A 196 -1.39 0.53 29.27
N SER A 197 -2.24 0.46 28.25
CA SER A 197 -3.65 0.87 28.41
C SER A 197 -4.38 -0.15 29.30
N ARG A 198 -4.59 0.24 30.56
CA ARG A 198 -5.37 -0.48 31.57
C ARG A 198 -6.84 -0.60 31.18
#